data_AF-A0A6A1UIW3-F1
#
_entry.id   AF-A0A6A1UIW3-F1
#
_cell.length_a   1.000
_cell.length_b   1.000
_cell.length_c   1.000
_cell.angle_alpha   90.00
_cell.angle_beta   90.00
_cell.angle_gamma   90.00
#
_symmetry.space_group_name_H-M   'P 1'
#
loop_
_entity.id
_entity.type
_entity.pdbx_description
1 polymer ?
#
loop_
_entity_poly.entity_id
_entity_poly.type
_entity_poly.pdbx_seq_one_letter_code
_entity_poly.pdbx_strand_id
1 'polypeptide(L)'
;MNVQDCADHSQVKPSVVLTGTAKEGSAAPPIGLVDMGTSEAAYLFRVALPGVRKDQCKVKCEIQRDGRVLIEGVITGGVLKDSSTTFQMKVQELCPPGPFTISFSLPGPVDPRLSSPTFRPDGILEVVVMKQRTPPVDGGFLPR
;
A
#
# COMPACT_ATOMS: atom_id res chain seq x y z
N MET A 1 -28.00 39.37 7.25
CA MET A 1 -27.81 37.91 7.44
C MET A 1 -26.47 37.56 6.79
N ASN A 2 -25.35 37.51 7.52
CA ASN A 2 -24.77 36.34 8.22
C ASN A 2 -24.83 35.09 7.31
N VAL A 3 -23.76 34.36 6.99
CA VAL A 3 -22.66 33.92 7.87
C VAL A 3 -21.40 33.66 7.05
N GLN A 4 -20.27 34.15 7.57
CA GLN A 4 -18.90 33.71 7.28
C GLN A 4 -18.75 32.23 7.65
N ASP A 5 -18.07 31.42 6.83
CA ASP A 5 -17.41 30.22 7.35
C ASP A 5 -16.00 30.10 6.79
N CYS A 6 -15.09 29.82 7.70
CA CYS A 6 -13.66 30.02 7.60
C CYS A 6 -13.00 28.81 6.95
N ALA A 7 -12.37 29.01 5.79
CA ALA A 7 -11.32 28.10 5.33
C ALA A 7 -10.07 28.36 6.20
N ASP A 8 -10.02 27.74 7.37
CA ASP A 8 -8.83 27.69 8.20
C ASP A 8 -7.81 26.76 7.52
N HIS A 9 -7.09 27.32 6.55
CA HIS A 9 -5.88 26.71 6.00
C HIS A 9 -4.80 26.76 7.07
N SER A 10 -4.85 25.80 8.00
CA SER A 10 -3.76 25.54 8.92
C SER A 10 -2.53 25.14 8.09
N GLN A 11 -1.69 26.12 7.78
CA GLN A 11 -0.38 25.91 7.19
C GLN A 11 0.48 25.18 8.22
N VAL A 12 0.50 23.85 8.13
CA VAL A 12 1.51 23.03 8.81
C VAL A 12 2.88 23.40 8.26
N LYS A 13 3.75 23.97 9.11
CA LYS A 13 5.13 24.32 8.74
C LYS A 13 5.85 23.04 8.30
N PRO A 14 6.54 23.02 7.13
CA PRO A 14 7.34 21.86 6.73
C PRO A 14 8.43 21.63 7.78
N SER A 15 8.49 20.42 8.34
CA SER A 15 9.42 20.09 9.43
C SER A 15 10.85 19.83 8.95
N VAL A 16 11.02 19.61 7.65
CA VAL A 16 12.29 19.28 7.02
C VAL A 16 12.52 20.19 5.83
N VAL A 17 13.61 20.95 5.87
CA VAL A 17 14.12 21.71 4.71
C VAL A 17 15.10 20.80 3.98
N LEU A 18 14.65 20.19 2.88
CA LEU A 18 15.52 19.42 1.99
C LEU A 18 16.40 20.36 1.18
N THR A 19 17.73 20.19 1.28
CA THR A 19 18.72 20.99 0.55
C THR A 19 19.62 20.10 -0.31
N GLY A 20 20.31 20.70 -1.28
CA GLY A 20 21.19 19.97 -2.20
C GLY A 20 20.43 18.97 -3.08
N THR A 21 21.05 17.84 -3.39
CA THR A 21 20.48 16.76 -4.23
C THR A 21 19.24 16.11 -3.60
N ALA A 22 19.10 16.16 -2.28
CA ALA A 22 17.91 15.66 -1.59
C ALA A 22 16.64 16.48 -1.89
N LYS A 23 16.79 17.74 -2.34
CA LYS A 23 15.67 18.57 -2.82
C LYS A 23 15.06 18.02 -4.13
N GLU A 24 15.87 17.34 -4.94
CA GLU A 24 15.45 16.79 -6.24
C GLU A 24 14.76 15.42 -6.08
N GLY A 25 14.88 14.80 -4.90
CA GLY A 25 14.13 13.61 -4.53
C GLY A 25 12.63 13.90 -4.49
N SER A 26 11.83 12.93 -4.94
CA SER A 26 10.39 12.98 -4.79
C SER A 26 10.03 12.94 -3.30
N ALA A 27 9.46 14.04 -2.78
CA ALA A 27 8.76 14.08 -1.50
C ALA A 27 7.38 13.40 -1.58
N ALA A 28 7.25 12.37 -2.42
CA ALA A 28 5.99 11.65 -2.56
C ALA A 28 5.64 11.02 -1.21
N PRO A 29 4.36 11.02 -0.84
CA PRO A 29 3.93 10.32 0.35
C PRO A 29 4.41 8.87 0.28
N PRO A 30 4.96 8.32 1.37
CA PRO A 30 5.53 6.97 1.38
C PRO A 30 4.52 5.83 1.17
N ILE A 31 3.25 6.16 0.87
CA ILE A 31 2.21 5.16 0.62
C ILE A 31 2.27 4.66 -0.82
N GLY A 32 2.12 3.34 -0.99
CA GLY A 32 2.05 2.72 -2.29
C GLY A 32 3.39 2.49 -2.97
N LEU A 33 4.52 2.65 -2.27
CA LEU A 33 5.80 2.11 -2.73
C LEU A 33 5.68 0.58 -2.76
N VAL A 34 6.00 -0.02 -3.92
CA VAL A 34 5.89 -1.46 -4.15
C VAL A 34 7.26 -2.03 -4.48
N ASP A 35 7.68 -3.01 -3.69
CA ASP A 35 8.81 -3.88 -4.01
C ASP A 35 8.28 -5.25 -4.43
N MET A 36 8.91 -5.88 -5.43
CA MET A 36 8.50 -7.17 -5.95
C MET A 36 9.68 -8.15 -6.04
N GLY A 37 9.49 -9.35 -5.48
CA GLY A 37 10.37 -10.50 -5.60
C GLY A 37 9.71 -11.63 -6.39
N THR A 38 10.53 -12.38 -7.12
CA THR A 38 10.08 -13.52 -7.93
C THR A 38 10.87 -14.75 -7.55
N SER A 39 10.19 -15.86 -7.29
CA SER A 39 10.79 -17.19 -7.14
C SER A 39 10.26 -18.13 -8.22
N GLU A 40 10.75 -19.37 -8.28
CA GLU A 40 10.29 -20.35 -9.26
C GLU A 40 8.78 -20.63 -9.13
N ALA A 41 8.26 -20.70 -7.89
CA ALA A 41 6.89 -21.09 -7.60
C ALA A 41 5.97 -19.95 -7.16
N ALA A 42 6.49 -18.76 -6.83
CA ALA A 42 5.69 -17.69 -6.23
C ALA A 42 6.17 -16.29 -6.63
N TYR A 43 5.30 -15.30 -6.41
CA TYR A 43 5.65 -13.90 -6.33
C TYR A 43 5.52 -13.42 -4.89
N LEU A 44 6.46 -12.57 -4.48
CA LEU A 44 6.41 -11.80 -3.24
C LEU A 44 6.24 -10.34 -3.65
N PHE A 45 5.35 -9.60 -2.99
CA PHE A 45 5.35 -8.16 -3.08
C PHE A 45 5.17 -7.51 -1.71
N ARG A 46 5.77 -6.34 -1.54
CA ARG A 46 5.69 -5.51 -0.33
C ARG A 46 5.17 -4.15 -0.71
N VAL A 47 4.15 -3.70 0.00
CA VAL A 47 3.54 -2.38 -0.21
C VAL A 47 3.67 -1.56 1.05
N ALA A 48 4.33 -0.41 0.96
CA ALA A 48 4.40 0.54 2.05
C ALA A 48 3.03 1.19 2.25
N LEU A 49 2.44 0.99 3.42
CA LEU A 49 1.16 1.53 3.87
C LEU A 49 1.31 2.22 5.24
N PRO A 50 2.19 3.23 5.37
CA PRO A 50 2.37 3.92 6.63
C PRO A 50 1.09 4.64 7.05
N GLY A 51 0.77 4.60 8.35
CA GLY A 51 -0.47 5.15 8.89
C GLY A 51 -1.69 4.25 8.74
N VAL A 52 -1.55 3.08 8.11
CA VAL A 52 -2.61 2.07 8.02
C VAL A 52 -2.42 1.05 9.12
N ARG A 53 -3.41 0.92 10.01
CA ARG A 53 -3.40 -0.10 11.07
C ARG A 53 -4.34 -1.25 10.71
N LYS A 54 -3.91 -2.50 10.90
CA LYS A 54 -4.70 -3.70 10.58
C LYS A 54 -6.07 -3.74 11.28
N ASP A 55 -6.16 -3.20 12.49
CA ASP A 55 -7.35 -3.21 13.34
C ASP A 55 -8.32 -2.04 13.07
N GLN A 56 -7.83 -0.92 12.53
CA GLN A 56 -8.62 0.31 12.34
C GLN A 56 -8.90 0.62 10.87
N CYS A 57 -8.02 0.19 9.97
CA CYS A 57 -8.11 0.47 8.56
C CYS A 57 -8.60 -0.78 7.82
N LYS A 58 -9.78 -0.69 7.21
CA LYS A 58 -10.35 -1.75 6.36
C LYS A 58 -9.55 -1.82 5.05
N VAL A 59 -8.41 -2.52 5.07
CA VAL A 59 -7.63 -2.75 3.85
C VAL A 59 -8.15 -3.99 3.13
N LYS A 60 -8.51 -3.81 1.87
CA LYS A 60 -8.87 -4.87 0.94
C LYS A 60 -7.70 -5.08 -0.01
N CYS A 61 -7.28 -6.33 -0.19
CA CYS A 61 -6.29 -6.73 -1.18
C CYS A 61 -6.94 -7.77 -2.09
N GLU A 62 -7.05 -7.45 -3.38
CA GLU A 62 -7.64 -8.29 -4.41
C GLU A 62 -6.57 -8.66 -5.43
N ILE A 63 -6.44 -9.96 -5.68
CA ILE A 63 -5.46 -10.52 -6.63
C ILE A 63 -6.24 -11.28 -7.69
N GLN A 64 -6.07 -10.88 -8.95
CA GLN A 64 -6.69 -11.53 -10.09
C GLN A 64 -5.77 -12.62 -10.65
N ARG A 65 -6.37 -13.59 -11.35
CA ARG A 65 -5.64 -14.72 -11.96
C ARG A 65 -4.63 -14.30 -13.02
N ASP A 66 -4.86 -13.16 -13.67
CA ASP A 66 -3.97 -12.57 -14.67
C ASP A 66 -2.77 -11.83 -14.05
N GLY A 67 -2.68 -11.81 -12.72
CA GLY A 67 -1.61 -11.14 -11.98
C GLY A 67 -1.92 -9.70 -11.60
N ARG A 68 -3.08 -9.13 -11.94
CA ARG A 68 -3.46 -7.80 -11.45
C ARG A 68 -3.68 -7.81 -9.94
N VAL A 69 -3.13 -6.82 -9.26
CA VAL A 69 -3.31 -6.59 -7.83
C VAL A 69 -3.97 -5.24 -7.62
N LEU A 70 -5.00 -5.21 -6.80
CA LEU A 70 -5.71 -4.00 -6.37
C LEU A 70 -5.76 -3.97 -4.85
N ILE A 71 -5.24 -2.90 -4.26
CA ILE A 71 -5.25 -2.67 -2.82
C ILE A 71 -6.04 -1.39 -2.57
N GLU A 72 -7.07 -1.49 -1.75
CA GLU A 72 -7.93 -0.38 -1.37
C GLU A 72 -7.96 -0.28 0.15
N GLY A 73 -7.99 0.93 0.67
CA GLY A 73 -8.13 1.12 2.10
C GLY A 73 -8.43 2.56 2.46
N VAL A 74 -8.52 2.83 3.75
CA VAL A 74 -8.72 4.17 4.28
C VAL A 74 -7.66 4.44 5.33
N ILE A 75 -6.91 5.52 5.15
CA ILE A 75 -6.02 6.04 6.19
C ILE A 75 -6.90 6.81 7.17
N THR A 76 -7.08 6.26 8.36
CA THR A 76 -7.64 6.99 9.50
C THR A 76 -6.48 7.72 10.17
N GLY A 77 -6.46 9.06 10.07
CA GLY A 77 -5.33 9.89 10.48
C GLY A 77 -4.71 9.51 11.83
N GLY A 78 -3.39 9.72 11.95
CA GLY A 78 -2.54 9.31 13.07
C GLY A 78 -2.75 10.06 14.39
N VAL A 79 -3.97 10.54 14.68
CA VAL A 79 -4.28 11.10 16.00
C VAL A 79 -4.44 9.94 16.97
N LEU A 80 -3.47 9.81 17.87
CA LEU A 80 -3.56 8.93 19.03
C LEU A 80 -4.80 9.33 19.85
N LYS A 81 -5.90 8.59 19.70
CA LYS A 81 -7.12 8.77 20.50
C LYS A 81 -7.00 8.02 21.82
N ASP A 82 -5.94 8.30 22.58
CA ASP A 82 -5.84 7.81 23.96
C ASP A 82 -6.39 8.87 24.92
N SER A 83 -7.28 8.42 25.81
CA SER A 83 -8.41 9.16 26.38
C SER A 83 -8.09 10.07 27.58
N SER A 84 -7.05 10.90 27.53
CA SER A 84 -6.84 11.90 28.60
C SER A 84 -6.05 13.15 28.20
N THR A 85 -5.35 13.11 27.06
CA THR A 85 -4.49 14.20 26.61
C THR A 85 -4.77 14.56 25.16
N THR A 86 -5.04 15.84 24.89
CA THR A 86 -5.18 16.35 23.53
C THR A 86 -3.80 16.50 22.89
N PHE A 87 -3.41 15.54 22.05
CA PHE A 87 -2.22 15.68 21.23
C PHE A 87 -2.53 16.51 19.99
N GLN A 88 -1.88 17.67 19.85
CA GLN A 88 -1.97 18.48 18.64
C GLN A 88 -0.88 18.05 17.65
N MET A 89 -1.29 17.53 16.50
CA MET A 89 -0.38 17.20 15.40
C MET A 89 0.20 18.50 14.82
N LYS A 90 1.50 18.74 15.03
CA LYS A 90 2.19 19.95 14.53
C LYS A 90 2.74 19.79 13.11
N VAL A 91 2.97 18.55 12.68
CA VAL A 91 3.59 18.20 11.40
C VAL A 91 2.89 16.95 10.85
N GLN A 92 2.56 16.97 9.56
CA GLN A 92 1.99 15.83 8.84
C GLN A 92 2.91 15.42 7.69
N GLU A 93 3.73 14.40 7.93
CA GLU A 93 4.60 13.78 6.90
C GLU A 93 3.92 12.59 6.18
N LEU A 94 2.67 12.28 6.54
CA LEU A 94 1.87 11.21 5.93
C LEU A 94 0.81 11.77 4.99
N CYS A 95 0.29 10.94 4.09
CA CYS A 95 -0.92 11.25 3.33
C CYS A 95 -2.03 11.79 4.25
N PRO A 96 -2.82 12.77 3.78
CA PRO A 96 -4.06 13.16 4.44
C PRO A 96 -4.94 11.94 4.73
N PRO A 97 -5.74 11.95 5.81
CA PRO A 97 -6.73 10.91 6.04
C PRO A 97 -7.68 10.81 4.85
N GLY A 98 -7.98 9.60 4.41
CA GLY A 98 -8.82 9.40 3.24
C GLY A 98 -8.66 8.02 2.61
N PRO A 99 -9.50 7.71 1.61
CA PRO A 99 -9.38 6.50 0.84
C PRO A 99 -8.11 6.52 -0.01
N PHE A 100 -7.48 5.36 -0.16
CA PHE A 100 -6.38 5.15 -1.09
C PHE A 100 -6.64 3.92 -1.94
N THR A 101 -6.06 3.94 -3.14
CA THR A 101 -6.10 2.82 -4.08
C THR A 101 -4.71 2.66 -4.70
N ILE A 102 -4.20 1.43 -4.70
CA ILE A 102 -2.92 1.06 -5.29
C ILE A 102 -3.18 -0.11 -6.24
N SER A 103 -2.68 0.00 -7.47
CA SER A 103 -2.83 -1.03 -8.48
C SER A 103 -1.53 -1.29 -9.22
N PHE A 104 -1.17 -2.55 -9.39
CA PHE A 104 -0.01 -2.97 -10.18
C PHE A 104 -0.26 -4.38 -10.73
N SER A 105 0.63 -4.87 -11.59
CA SER A 105 0.52 -6.21 -12.17
C SER A 105 1.76 -7.04 -11.89
N LEU A 106 1.55 -8.30 -11.53
CA LEU A 106 2.60 -9.30 -11.42
C LEU A 106 3.05 -9.74 -12.82
N PRO A 107 4.30 -10.22 -13.00
CA PRO A 107 4.84 -10.60 -14.30
C PRO A 107 4.13 -11.74 -15.01
N GLY A 108 3.26 -12.48 -14.31
CA GLY A 108 2.57 -13.62 -14.88
C GLY A 108 1.40 -14.12 -14.02
N PRO A 109 0.72 -15.18 -14.49
CA PRO A 109 -0.49 -15.69 -13.87
C PRO A 109 -0.24 -16.28 -12.47
N VAL A 110 -1.22 -16.10 -11.59
CA VAL A 110 -1.17 -16.56 -10.19
C VAL A 110 -2.44 -17.32 -9.79
N ASP A 111 -2.36 -18.14 -8.75
CA ASP A 111 -3.55 -18.71 -8.10
C ASP A 111 -3.92 -17.85 -6.87
N PRO A 112 -4.95 -16.98 -6.96
CA PRO A 112 -5.33 -16.09 -5.86
C PRO A 112 -5.72 -16.83 -4.58
N ARG A 113 -6.16 -18.09 -4.69
CA ARG A 113 -6.53 -18.93 -3.53
C ARG A 113 -5.32 -19.33 -2.70
N LEU A 114 -4.13 -19.28 -3.30
CA LEU A 114 -2.85 -19.57 -2.66
C LEU A 114 -2.09 -18.28 -2.37
N SER A 115 -2.81 -17.25 -1.91
CA SER A 115 -2.24 -15.98 -1.46
C SER A 115 -2.20 -15.92 0.08
N SER A 116 -1.14 -15.32 0.61
CA SER A 116 -0.95 -15.11 2.04
C SER A 116 -0.58 -13.65 2.31
N PRO A 117 -1.55 -12.78 2.63
CA PRO A 117 -1.31 -11.39 2.98
C PRO A 117 -1.00 -11.23 4.48
N THR A 118 0.07 -10.51 4.79
CA THR A 118 0.54 -10.20 6.15
C THR A 118 0.77 -8.71 6.30
N PHE A 119 0.03 -8.08 7.21
CA PHE A 119 0.30 -6.71 7.66
C PHE A 119 1.33 -6.71 8.76
N ARG A 120 2.49 -6.15 8.48
CA ARG A 120 3.58 -5.98 9.44
C ARG A 120 3.35 -4.74 10.32
N PRO A 121 3.82 -4.74 11.58
CA PRO A 121 3.69 -3.58 12.48
C PRO A 121 4.40 -2.31 12.02
N ASP A 122 5.35 -2.43 11.08
CA ASP A 122 6.08 -1.31 10.47
C ASP A 122 5.31 -0.62 9.34
N GLY A 123 4.05 -1.00 9.11
CA GLY A 123 3.21 -0.41 8.07
C GLY A 123 3.46 -1.00 6.69
N ILE A 124 4.02 -2.21 6.58
CA ILE A 124 4.21 -2.90 5.30
C ILE A 124 3.16 -4.00 5.13
N LEU A 125 2.44 -3.99 4.01
CA LEU A 125 1.66 -5.14 3.55
C LEU A 125 2.58 -6.05 2.73
N GLU A 126 2.92 -7.20 3.29
CA GLU A 126 3.69 -8.24 2.62
C GLU A 126 2.73 -9.33 2.11
N VAL A 127 2.85 -9.70 0.84
CA VAL A 127 1.99 -10.72 0.24
C VAL A 127 2.81 -11.70 -0.56
N VAL A 128 2.61 -12.98 -0.28
CA VAL A 128 3.11 -14.09 -1.09
C VAL A 128 1.94 -14.69 -1.86
N VAL A 129 2.10 -14.90 -3.17
CA VAL A 129 1.09 -15.56 -3.99
C VAL A 129 1.75 -16.58 -4.92
N MET A 130 1.18 -17.78 -4.99
CA MET A 130 1.72 -18.85 -5.83
C MET A 130 1.42 -18.59 -7.31
N LYS A 131 2.41 -18.86 -8.16
CA LYS A 131 2.23 -18.87 -9.62
C LYS A 131 1.25 -19.97 -10.01
N GLN A 132 0.50 -19.76 -11.09
CA GLN A 132 -0.28 -20.87 -11.64
C GLN A 132 0.67 -21.95 -12.14
N ARG A 133 0.44 -23.20 -11.71
CA ARG A 133 1.04 -24.34 -12.38
C ARG A 133 0.28 -24.57 -13.67
N THR A 134 0.84 -24.14 -14.79
CA THR A 134 0.46 -24.72 -16.07
C THR A 134 0.93 -26.18 -16.04
N PRO A 135 0.05 -27.18 -16.26
CA PRO A 135 0.52 -28.55 -16.46
C PRO A 135 1.54 -28.52 -17.62
N PRO A 136 2.63 -29.30 -17.54
CA PRO A 136 3.53 -29.45 -18.66
C PRO A 136 2.71 -29.84 -19.89
N VAL A 137 2.77 -29.03 -20.94
CA VAL A 137 2.40 -29.51 -22.27
C VAL A 137 3.48 -30.55 -22.60
N ASP A 138 3.18 -31.82 -22.32
CA ASP A 138 3.92 -32.96 -22.87
C ASP A 138 3.66 -32.99 -24.38
N GLY A 139 4.36 -32.11 -25.09
CA GLY A 139 4.42 -32.11 -26.54
C GLY A 139 5.30 -33.27 -27.00
N GLY A 140 4.70 -34.43 -27.31
CA GLY A 140 5.46 -35.54 -27.87
C GLY A 140 4.73 -36.86 -28.09
N PHE A 141 3.43 -36.89 -28.42
CA PHE A 141 2.83 -38.11 -28.98
C PHE A 141 3.10 -38.16 -30.49
N LEU A 142 4.20 -38.81 -30.88
CA LEU A 142 4.41 -39.24 -32.26
C LEU A 142 3.59 -40.53 -32.49
N PRO A 143 2.61 -40.55 -33.41
CA PRO A 143 1.97 -41.80 -33.81
C PRO A 143 2.97 -42.66 -34.60
N ARG A 144 2.97 -43.97 -34.30
CA ARG A 144 3.72 -45.01 -35.02
C ARG A 144 3.16 -45.27 -36.41
#